data_AF-A0A662PLU9-F1
#
_entry.id   AF-A0A662PLU9-F1
#
_cell.length_a   1.000
_cell.length_b   1.000
_cell.length_c   1.000
_cell.angle_alpha   90.00
_cell.angle_beta   90.00
_cell.angle_gamma   90.00
#
_symmetry.space_group_name_H-M   'P 1'
#
loop_
_entity.id
_entity.type
_entity.pdbx_description
1 polymer ?
#
loop_
_entity_poly.entity_id
_entity_poly.type
_entity_poly.pdbx_seq_one_letter_code
_entity_poly.pdbx_strand_id
1 'polypeptide(L)'
;MSKRTEIVSVRIPLNTFLFLQKYASKYNLTLSDIIRDALSYYIENVLKEMEMTPELKLRYTLHRIDELQRYAREIRYLHHAYRKAQSWLEDIEENARKYYEKGYHDLELELLKSIEKTIKDNVRKIQREIVMVMREKIGEDNK
;
A
#
# COMPACT_ATOMS: atom_id res chain seq x y z
N MET A 1 6.27 17.84 -4.80
CA MET A 1 6.46 17.66 -6.26
C MET A 1 5.21 17.03 -6.83
N SER A 2 4.55 17.71 -7.78
CA SER A 2 3.41 17.15 -8.50
C SER A 2 3.90 15.94 -9.31
N LYS A 3 3.44 14.73 -8.95
CA LYS A 3 3.77 13.50 -9.69
C LYS A 3 3.06 13.60 -11.04
N ARG A 4 3.75 14.09 -12.08
CA ARG A 4 3.27 14.00 -13.45
C ARG A 4 3.31 12.53 -13.86
N THR A 5 2.14 11.96 -14.13
CA THR A 5 2.04 10.64 -14.75
C THR A 5 2.54 10.76 -16.18
N GLU A 6 3.66 10.12 -16.50
CA GLU A 6 4.16 10.06 -17.87
C GLU A 6 3.32 9.07 -18.69
N ILE A 7 2.85 9.52 -19.85
CA ILE A 7 2.09 8.65 -20.77
C ILE A 7 3.10 7.95 -21.67
N VAL A 8 3.19 6.63 -21.52
CA VAL A 8 4.05 5.78 -22.36
C VAL A 8 3.18 5.07 -23.38
N SER A 9 3.53 5.18 -24.65
CA SER A 9 2.90 4.43 -25.74
C SER A 9 3.85 3.34 -26.22
N VAL A 10 3.35 2.10 -26.30
CA VAL A 10 4.14 0.93 -26.70
C VAL A 10 3.38 0.19 -27.80
N ARG A 11 4.10 -0.22 -28.85
CA ARG A 11 3.53 -1.10 -29.87
C ARG A 11 3.71 -2.56 -29.43
N ILE A 12 2.63 -3.31 -29.42
CA ILE A 12 2.62 -4.73 -29.10
C ILE A 12 1.90 -5.51 -30.21
N PRO A 13 2.18 -6.82 -30.36
CA PRO A 13 1.45 -7.68 -31.28
C PRO A 13 -0.06 -7.67 -31.00
N LEU A 14 -0.87 -7.72 -32.07
CA LEU A 14 -2.33 -7.66 -31.97
C LEU A 14 -2.90 -8.77 -31.06
N ASN A 15 -2.35 -9.98 -31.13
CA ASN A 15 -2.78 -11.11 -30.31
C ASN A 15 -2.58 -10.83 -28.81
N THR A 16 -1.46 -10.21 -28.44
CA THR A 16 -1.16 -9.82 -27.06
C THR A 16 -2.12 -8.73 -26.59
N PHE A 17 -2.40 -7.74 -27.43
CA PHE A 17 -3.37 -6.68 -27.12
C PHE A 17 -4.76 -7.25 -26.85
N LEU A 18 -5.25 -8.13 -27.74
CA LEU A 18 -6.57 -8.76 -27.60
C LEU A 18 -6.65 -9.64 -26.34
N PHE A 19 -5.57 -10.36 -26.02
CA PHE A 19 -5.49 -11.13 -24.78
C PHE A 19 -5.59 -10.24 -23.54
N LEU A 20 -4.80 -9.16 -23.49
CA LEU A 20 -4.81 -8.21 -22.37
C LEU A 20 -6.17 -7.52 -22.23
N GLN A 21 -6.80 -7.16 -23.34
CA GLN A 21 -8.12 -6.53 -23.34
C GLN A 21 -9.19 -7.48 -22.79
N LYS A 22 -9.18 -8.75 -23.21
CA LYS A 22 -10.10 -9.77 -22.70
C LYS A 22 -9.90 -10.00 -21.19
N TYR A 23 -8.65 -10.02 -20.74
CA TYR A 23 -8.33 -10.14 -19.31
C TYR A 23 -8.82 -8.91 -18.52
N ALA A 24 -8.53 -7.71 -19.01
CA ALA A 24 -8.97 -6.44 -18.43
C ALA A 24 -10.50 -6.39 -18.22
N SER A 25 -11.26 -6.76 -19.25
CA SER A 25 -12.72 -6.80 -19.17
C SER A 25 -13.23 -7.83 -18.17
N LYS A 26 -12.58 -9.00 -18.05
CA LYS A 26 -12.99 -10.05 -17.11
C LYS A 26 -12.84 -9.63 -15.64
N TYR A 27 -11.81 -8.84 -15.33
CA TYR A 27 -11.49 -8.44 -13.96
C TYR A 27 -11.83 -6.98 -13.65
N ASN A 28 -12.51 -6.27 -14.56
CA ASN A 28 -12.85 -4.86 -14.44
C ASN A 28 -11.63 -3.95 -14.16
N LEU A 29 -10.54 -4.19 -14.89
CA LEU A 29 -9.27 -3.45 -14.79
C LEU A 29 -9.02 -2.67 -16.08
N THR A 30 -8.15 -1.65 -16.02
CA THR A 30 -7.65 -1.00 -17.25
C THR A 30 -6.40 -1.71 -17.76
N LEU A 31 -6.13 -1.60 -19.07
CA LEU A 31 -4.88 -2.10 -19.66
C LEU A 31 -3.64 -1.50 -18.97
N SER A 32 -3.72 -0.22 -18.59
CA SER A 32 -2.66 0.48 -17.88
C SER A 32 -2.43 -0.01 -16.46
N ASP A 33 -3.45 -0.57 -15.78
CA ASP A 33 -3.28 -1.19 -14.46
C ASP A 33 -2.54 -2.51 -14.61
N ILE A 34 -2.96 -3.36 -15.56
CA ILE A 34 -2.32 -4.64 -15.84
C ILE A 34 -0.85 -4.47 -16.22
N ILE A 35 -0.55 -3.49 -17.07
CA ILE A 35 0.83 -3.20 -17.48
C ILE A 35 1.65 -2.70 -16.29
N ARG A 36 1.08 -1.85 -15.43
CA ARG A 36 1.77 -1.39 -14.20
C ARG A 36 2.08 -2.56 -13.28
N ASP A 37 1.12 -3.44 -13.02
CA ASP A 37 1.32 -4.61 -12.16
C ASP A 37 2.38 -5.56 -12.74
N ALA A 38 2.36 -5.79 -14.06
CA ALA A 38 3.37 -6.60 -14.73
C ALA A 38 4.78 -5.99 -14.65
N LEU A 39 4.89 -4.66 -14.80
CA LEU A 39 6.16 -3.96 -14.65
C LEU A 39 6.66 -3.99 -13.20
N SER A 40 5.78 -3.79 -12.22
CA SER A 40 6.12 -3.94 -10.80
C SER A 40 6.60 -5.35 -10.50
N TYR A 41 5.91 -6.38 -11.00
CA TYR A 41 6.32 -7.77 -10.87
C TYR A 41 7.71 -8.02 -11.49
N TYR A 42 7.96 -7.49 -12.69
CA TYR A 42 9.25 -7.60 -13.36
C TYR A 42 10.38 -6.94 -12.56
N ILE A 43 10.14 -5.73 -12.04
CA ILE A 43 11.10 -5.01 -11.19
C ILE A 43 11.39 -5.79 -9.90
N GLU A 44 10.35 -6.36 -9.29
CA GLU A 44 10.49 -7.06 -8.01
C GLU A 44 11.09 -8.45 -8.13
N ASN A 45 10.91 -9.17 -9.24
CA ASN A 45 11.27 -10.58 -9.31
C ASN A 45 12.38 -10.87 -10.33
N VAL A 46 12.47 -10.09 -11.41
CA VAL A 46 13.45 -10.34 -12.48
C VAL A 46 14.71 -9.49 -12.30
N LEU A 47 14.57 -8.21 -11.94
CA LEU A 47 15.74 -7.34 -11.77
C LEU A 47 16.65 -7.73 -10.60
N LYS A 48 16.15 -8.52 -9.64
CA LYS A 48 16.95 -9.06 -8.52
C LYS A 48 17.95 -10.12 -8.95
N GLU A 49 17.69 -10.81 -10.05
CA GLU A 49 18.50 -11.94 -10.51
C GLU A 49 19.55 -11.53 -11.55
N MET A 50 19.54 -10.27 -12.00
CA MET A 50 20.43 -9.74 -13.04
C MET A 50 21.57 -8.91 -12.46
N GLU A 51 22.74 -8.96 -13.07
CA GLU A 51 23.81 -7.98 -12.83
C GLU A 51 23.33 -6.59 -13.27
N MET A 52 22.91 -5.76 -12.31
CA MET A 52 22.36 -4.44 -12.60
C MET A 52 23.47 -3.45 -12.99
N THR A 53 23.29 -2.75 -14.11
CA THR A 53 24.11 -1.58 -14.46
C THR A 53 23.90 -0.45 -13.45
N PRO A 54 24.85 0.50 -13.30
CA PRO A 54 24.70 1.63 -12.38
C PRO A 54 23.41 2.44 -12.58
N GLU A 55 22.98 2.64 -13.83
CA GLU A 55 21.74 3.36 -14.17
C GLU A 55 20.50 2.61 -13.70
N LEU A 56 20.50 1.28 -13.85
CA LEU A 56 19.40 0.42 -13.43
C LEU A 56 19.31 0.35 -11.91
N LYS A 57 20.45 0.26 -11.21
CA LYS A 57 20.54 0.35 -9.74
C LYS A 57 19.97 1.66 -9.22
N LEU A 58 20.27 2.78 -9.87
CA LEU A 58 19.74 4.08 -9.50
C LEU A 58 18.20 4.12 -9.64
N ARG A 59 17.66 3.67 -10.79
CA ARG A 59 16.21 3.64 -11.01
C ARG A 59 15.49 2.71 -10.04
N TYR A 60 16.05 1.53 -9.76
CA TYR A 60 15.52 0.60 -8.77
C TYR A 60 15.48 1.22 -7.36
N THR A 61 16.57 1.89 -6.97
CA THR A 61 16.65 2.57 -5.67
C THR A 61 15.62 3.69 -5.55
N LEU A 62 15.43 4.50 -6.60
CA LEU A 62 14.42 5.56 -6.63
C LEU A 62 13.00 4.99 -6.51
N HIS A 63 12.69 3.90 -7.21
CA HIS A 63 11.40 3.20 -7.09
C HIS A 63 11.12 2.80 -5.63
N ARG A 64 12.11 2.20 -4.97
CA ARG A 64 11.98 1.78 -3.57
C ARG A 64 11.82 2.96 -2.60
N ILE A 65 12.50 4.08 -2.84
CA ILE A 65 12.30 5.30 -2.05
C ILE A 65 10.86 5.79 -2.17
N ASP A 66 10.30 5.76 -3.38
CA ASP A 66 8.91 6.15 -3.66
C ASP A 66 7.89 5.27 -2.91
N GLU A 67 8.14 3.96 -2.82
CA GLU A 67 7.33 3.03 -2.03
C GLU A 67 7.42 3.31 -0.54
N LEU A 68 8.62 3.51 0.00
CA LEU A 68 8.82 3.86 1.41
C LEU A 68 8.12 5.19 1.76
N GLN A 69 8.14 6.17 0.86
CA GLN A 69 7.37 7.41 1.03
C GLN A 69 5.86 7.20 1.00
N ARG A 70 5.36 6.21 0.25
CA ARG A 70 3.94 5.81 0.28
C ARG A 70 3.60 5.23 1.65
N TYR A 71 4.36 4.26 2.13
CA TYR A 71 4.15 3.66 3.46
C TYR A 71 4.21 4.71 4.58
N ALA A 72 5.15 5.66 4.53
CA ALA A 72 5.24 6.74 5.52
C ALA A 72 4.02 7.68 5.53
N ARG A 73 3.32 7.83 4.39
CA ARG A 73 2.06 8.59 4.33
C ARG A 73 0.90 7.77 4.88
N GLU A 74 0.82 6.49 4.54
CA GLU A 74 -0.21 5.57 5.06
C GLU A 74 -0.11 5.43 6.59
N ILE A 75 1.09 5.23 7.13
CA ILE A 75 1.31 5.17 8.58
C ILE A 75 0.85 6.46 9.27
N ARG A 76 1.15 7.64 8.70
CA ARG A 76 0.69 8.93 9.24
C ARG A 76 -0.83 9.03 9.26
N TYR A 77 -1.49 8.61 8.19
CA TYR A 77 -2.95 8.59 8.12
C TYR A 77 -3.55 7.63 9.17
N LEU A 78 -3.02 6.40 9.26
CA LEU A 78 -3.47 5.41 10.25
C LEU A 78 -3.28 5.91 11.68
N HIS A 79 -2.17 6.58 11.96
CA HIS A 79 -1.92 7.20 13.27
C HIS A 79 -2.92 8.31 13.59
N HIS A 80 -3.26 9.16 12.61
CA HIS A 80 -4.29 10.18 12.77
C HIS A 80 -5.67 9.57 13.05
N ALA A 81 -6.06 8.54 12.29
CA ALA A 81 -7.32 7.83 12.49
C ALA A 81 -7.39 7.19 13.88
N TYR A 82 -6.30 6.55 14.33
CA TYR A 82 -6.17 5.99 15.68
C TYR A 82 -6.40 7.05 16.76
N ARG A 83 -5.69 8.20 16.68
CA ARG A 83 -5.83 9.29 17.66
C ARG A 83 -7.25 9.83 17.75
N LYS A 84 -7.94 9.94 16.62
CA LYS A 84 -9.35 10.38 16.59
C LYS A 84 -10.27 9.36 17.27
N ALA A 85 -10.09 8.07 16.98
CA ALA A 85 -10.84 6.99 17.63
C ALA A 85 -10.59 6.96 19.15
N GLN A 86 -9.36 7.20 19.59
CA GLN A 86 -9.02 7.28 21.01
C GLN A 86 -9.72 8.45 21.70
N SER A 87 -9.72 9.64 21.09
CA SER A 87 -10.45 10.80 21.63
C SER A 87 -11.95 10.57 21.74
N TRP A 88 -12.55 9.80 20.81
CA TRP A 88 -13.95 9.41 20.91
C TRP A 88 -14.21 8.42 22.04
N LEU A 89 -13.28 7.51 22.28
CA LEU A 89 -13.37 6.56 23.39
C LEU A 89 -13.32 7.30 24.74
N GLU A 90 -12.39 8.25 24.89
CA GLU A 90 -12.28 9.12 26.06
C GLU A 90 -13.58 9.92 26.29
N ASP A 91 -14.19 10.49 25.24
CA ASP A 91 -15.48 11.20 25.35
C ASP A 91 -16.63 10.29 25.77
N ILE A 92 -16.69 9.06 25.25
CA ILE A 92 -17.72 8.08 25.66
C ILE A 92 -17.54 7.70 27.13
N GLU A 93 -16.31 7.51 27.59
CA GLU A 93 -16.02 7.20 29.00
C GLU A 93 -16.41 8.35 29.93
N GLU A 94 -16.09 9.59 29.58
CA GLU A 94 -16.42 10.78 30.38
C GLU A 94 -17.92 11.12 30.37
N ASN A 95 -18.60 10.87 29.24
CA ASN A 95 -20.01 11.22 29.05
C ASN A 95 -20.95 9.99 28.98
N ALA A 96 -20.54 8.85 29.55
CA ALA A 96 -21.21 7.55 29.41
C ALA A 96 -22.72 7.59 29.66
N ARG A 97 -23.18 8.34 30.68
CA ARG A 97 -24.63 8.49 30.99
C ARG A 97 -25.43 9.05 29.82
N LYS A 98 -24.92 10.10 29.17
CA LYS A 98 -25.57 10.76 28.03
C LYS A 98 -25.69 9.84 26.82
N TYR A 99 -24.71 8.95 26.62
CA TYR A 99 -24.70 8.00 25.51
C TYR A 99 -25.56 6.75 25.79
N TYR A 100 -25.58 6.27 27.05
CA TYR A 100 -26.50 5.20 27.49
C TYR A 100 -27.97 5.61 27.33
N GLU A 101 -28.35 6.82 27.75
CA GLU A 101 -29.72 7.34 27.61
C GLU A 101 -30.21 7.37 26.15
N LYS A 102 -29.28 7.44 25.21
CA LYS A 102 -29.56 7.48 23.78
C LYS A 102 -29.33 6.14 23.06
N GLY A 103 -28.93 5.09 23.78
CA GLY A 103 -28.73 3.73 23.25
C GLY A 103 -27.49 3.53 22.36
N TYR A 104 -26.50 4.41 22.41
CA TYR A 104 -25.36 4.39 21.49
C TYR A 104 -24.12 3.60 22.00
N HIS A 105 -24.04 3.36 23.32
CA HIS A 105 -22.77 3.03 23.97
C HIS A 105 -22.11 1.71 23.52
N ASP A 106 -22.87 0.61 23.41
CA ASP A 106 -22.28 -0.71 23.13
C ASP A 106 -21.82 -0.84 21.66
N LEU A 107 -22.63 -0.33 20.72
CA LEU A 107 -22.34 -0.34 19.28
C LEU A 107 -21.14 0.57 18.94
N GLU A 108 -21.04 1.75 19.56
CA GLU A 108 -19.93 2.67 19.34
C GLU A 108 -18.61 2.10 19.89
N LEU A 109 -18.64 1.47 21.08
CA LEU A 109 -17.48 0.79 21.63
C LEU A 109 -16.99 -0.36 20.74
N GLU A 110 -17.91 -1.16 20.21
CA GLU A 110 -17.58 -2.27 19.30
C GLU A 110 -16.97 -1.75 17.98
N LEU A 111 -17.53 -0.66 17.44
CA LEU A 111 -17.00 0.02 16.25
C LEU A 111 -15.58 0.53 16.51
N LEU A 112 -15.32 1.20 17.64
CA LEU A 112 -13.99 1.72 17.98
C LEU A 112 -12.95 0.60 18.13
N LYS A 113 -13.31 -0.50 18.80
CA LYS A 113 -12.46 -1.71 18.89
C LYS A 113 -12.18 -2.31 17.51
N SER A 114 -13.15 -2.32 16.61
CA SER A 114 -12.97 -2.79 15.23
C SER A 114 -11.98 -1.92 14.45
N ILE A 115 -12.08 -0.59 14.59
CA ILE A 115 -11.18 0.40 13.96
C ILE A 115 -9.75 0.18 14.47
N GLU A 116 -9.57 0.02 15.78
CA GLU A 116 -8.28 -0.25 16.38
C GLU A 116 -7.65 -1.54 15.82
N LYS A 117 -8.44 -2.62 15.75
CA LYS A 117 -7.99 -3.90 15.20
C LYS A 117 -7.55 -3.75 13.74
N THR A 118 -8.34 -3.08 12.91
CA THR A 118 -7.99 -2.83 11.50
C THR A 118 -6.71 -1.99 11.36
N ILE A 119 -6.51 -0.98 12.20
CA ILE A 119 -5.28 -0.18 12.20
C ILE A 119 -4.07 -1.05 12.56
N LYS A 120 -4.18 -1.89 13.59
CA LYS A 120 -3.10 -2.81 14.01
C LYS A 120 -2.72 -3.79 12.89
N ASP A 121 -3.71 -4.36 12.22
CA ASP A 121 -3.48 -5.30 11.12
C ASP A 121 -2.83 -4.62 9.91
N ASN A 122 -3.26 -3.40 9.55
CA ASN A 122 -2.65 -2.60 8.50
C ASN A 122 -1.19 -2.21 8.82
N VAL A 123 -0.92 -1.78 10.05
CA VAL A 123 0.45 -1.47 10.49
C VAL A 123 1.34 -2.72 10.40
N ARG A 124 0.86 -3.89 10.83
CA ARG A 124 1.60 -5.16 10.71
C ARG A 124 1.88 -5.52 9.25
N LYS A 125 0.90 -5.32 8.36
CA LYS A 125 1.07 -5.56 6.92
C LYS A 125 2.16 -4.65 6.34
N ILE A 126 2.09 -3.34 6.61
CA ILE A 126 3.10 -2.37 6.18
C ILE A 126 4.47 -2.71 6.74
N GLN A 127 4.57 -3.10 8.02
CA GLN A 127 5.84 -3.53 8.62
C GLN A 127 6.45 -4.74 7.90
N ARG A 128 5.64 -5.75 7.54
CA ARG A 128 6.11 -6.90 6.76
C ARG A 128 6.63 -6.47 5.39
N GLU A 129 5.89 -5.61 4.70
CA GLU A 129 6.27 -5.09 3.38
C GLU A 129 7.59 -4.29 3.47
N ILE A 130 7.75 -3.43 4.47
CA ILE A 130 9.01 -2.71 4.73
C ILE A 130 10.16 -3.68 5.01
N VAL A 131 9.95 -4.72 5.81
CA VAL A 131 10.98 -5.71 6.11
C VAL A 131 11.38 -6.49 4.85
N MET A 132 10.44 -6.87 3.98
CA MET A 132 10.74 -7.50 2.70
C MET A 132 11.62 -6.60 1.83
N VAL A 133 11.23 -5.33 1.69
CA VAL A 133 12.02 -4.31 1.01
C VAL A 133 13.42 -4.24 1.64
N MET A 134 13.56 -4.08 2.96
CA MET A 134 14.86 -3.95 3.62
C MET A 134 15.74 -5.19 3.58
N ARG A 135 15.19 -6.41 3.74
CA ARG A 135 15.97 -7.67 3.77
C ARG A 135 16.71 -7.96 2.48
N GLU A 136 16.21 -7.47 1.36
CA GLU A 136 16.90 -7.56 0.06
C GLU A 136 18.27 -6.86 0.05
N LYS A 137 18.54 -5.89 0.94
CA LYS A 137 19.89 -5.31 1.12
C LYS A 137 20.82 -6.17 1.98
N ILE A 138 20.29 -6.82 3.03
CA ILE A 138 21.10 -7.55 4.02
C ILE A 138 21.58 -8.91 3.48
N GLY A 139 20.88 -9.46 2.48
CA GLY A 139 21.29 -10.68 1.78
C GLY A 139 22.45 -10.50 0.79
N GLU A 140 22.68 -9.28 0.31
CA GLU A 140 23.81 -8.95 -0.58
C GLU A 140 25.08 -8.59 0.20
N ASP A 141 24.96 -7.98 1.38
CA ASP A 141 26.14 -7.58 2.20
C ASP A 141 26.84 -8.76 2.93
N ASN A 142 26.34 -10.00 2.80
CA ASN A 142 26.89 -11.21 3.47
C ASN A 142 27.35 -12.30 2.49
N LYS A 143 27.55 -11.98 1.20
CA LYS A 143 28.17 -12.87 0.20
C LYS A 143 29.33 -12.15 -0.48
#